data_AF-X0UE68-F1
#
_entry.id   AF-X0UE68-F1
#
_cell.length_a   1.000
_cell.length_b   1.000
_cell.length_c   1.000
_cell.angle_alpha   90.00
_cell.angle_beta   90.00
_cell.angle_gamma   90.00
#
_symmetry.space_group_name_H-M   'P 1'
#
loop_
_entity.id
_entity.type
_entity.pdbx_description
1 polymer ?
#
loop_
_entity_poly.entity_id
_entity_poly.type
_entity_poly.pdbx_seq_one_letter_code
_entity_poly.pdbx_strand_id
1 'polypeptide(L)'
;TDLMTVAPAVPDMIGSTLPRIGPQVLPERHLADAMEVIASRLGYAPAMPWQYHAAANLTALSDQRTVAGDRRFQSIEGAVVVSRQCGKTDLAERRALLGLFMGQLVLHTAHNLSLPLETFEKLVDRFQQMM
;
A
#
# COMPACT_ATOMS: atom_id res chain seq x y z
N THR A 1 1.88 36.56 39.30
CA THR A 1 1.96 35.12 39.61
C THR A 1 1.72 34.39 38.32
N ASP A 2 2.77 33.80 37.78
CA ASP A 2 2.85 33.24 36.43
C ASP A 2 2.08 31.91 36.38
N LEU A 3 0.89 31.92 35.77
CA LEU A 3 0.13 30.71 35.49
C LEU A 3 0.76 30.05 34.26
N MET A 4 1.84 29.30 34.48
CA MET A 4 2.36 28.38 33.49
C MET A 4 1.28 27.35 33.16
N THR A 5 0.60 27.54 32.04
CA THR A 5 -0.30 26.56 31.44
C THR A 5 0.51 25.32 31.11
N VAL A 6 0.45 24.32 31.99
CA VAL A 6 1.01 22.98 31.73
C VAL A 6 0.23 22.43 30.54
N ALA A 7 0.86 22.40 29.37
CA ALA A 7 0.29 21.74 28.21
C ALA A 7 -0.02 20.28 28.59
N PRO A 8 -1.22 19.75 28.31
CA PRO A 8 -1.56 18.39 28.67
C PRO A 8 -0.55 17.43 28.05
N ALA A 9 -0.05 16.47 28.83
CA ALA A 9 0.81 15.42 28.34
C ALA A 9 0.12 14.72 27.16
N VAL A 10 0.76 14.75 25.98
CA VAL A 10 0.27 14.02 24.82
C VAL A 10 0.30 12.54 25.19
N PRO A 11 -0.82 11.81 25.16
CA PRO A 11 -0.81 10.39 25.44
C PRO A 11 0.18 9.68 24.51
N ASP A 12 0.97 8.75 25.04
CA ASP A 12 1.82 7.92 24.20
C ASP A 12 0.96 7.28 23.10
N MET A 13 1.38 7.44 21.84
CA MET A 13 0.69 6.79 20.73
C MET A 13 0.84 5.27 20.86
N ILE A 14 -0.21 4.61 21.35
CA ILE A 14 -0.28 3.15 21.42
C ILE A 14 -0.66 2.63 20.02
N GLY A 15 0.33 2.10 19.30
CA GLY A 15 0.15 1.54 17.97
C GLY A 15 1.13 0.40 17.70
N SER A 16 0.91 -0.33 16.60
CA SER A 16 1.88 -1.28 16.07
C SER A 16 2.27 -0.84 14.67
N THR A 17 3.57 -0.80 14.40
CA THR A 17 4.11 -0.53 13.06
C THR A 17 4.07 -1.76 12.17
N LEU A 18 3.77 -2.93 12.73
CA LEU A 18 3.64 -4.21 12.01
C LEU A 18 2.24 -4.80 12.16
N PRO A 19 1.80 -5.63 11.20
CA PRO A 19 0.52 -6.34 11.32
C PRO A 19 0.49 -7.24 12.56
N ARG A 20 -0.56 -7.08 13.37
CA ARG A 20 -0.80 -7.94 14.55
C ARG A 20 -1.09 -9.39 14.17
N ILE A 21 -1.69 -9.58 13.00
CA ILE A 21 -2.10 -10.87 12.45
C ILE A 21 -1.56 -10.93 11.02
N GLY A 22 -0.72 -11.93 10.75
CA GLY A 22 -0.10 -12.15 9.45
C GLY A 22 1.30 -12.75 9.56
N PRO A 23 1.94 -13.09 8.42
CA PRO A 23 3.33 -13.55 8.40
C PRO A 23 4.24 -12.50 9.03
N GLN A 24 5.10 -12.88 9.96
CA GLN A 24 6.02 -11.94 10.64
C GLN A 24 7.37 -11.83 9.93
N VAL A 25 7.68 -12.81 9.07
CA VAL A 25 8.88 -12.83 8.25
C VAL A 25 8.49 -12.39 6.86
N LEU A 26 9.21 -11.40 6.32
CA LEU A 26 8.99 -10.96 4.95
C LEU A 26 9.47 -12.03 3.96
N PRO A 27 8.74 -12.23 2.85
CA PRO A 27 9.21 -13.10 1.78
C PRO A 27 10.51 -12.56 1.19
N GLU A 28 11.46 -13.45 0.89
CA GLU A 28 12.77 -13.07 0.33
C GLU A 28 12.65 -12.41 -1.06
N ARG A 29 11.66 -12.84 -1.85
CA ARG A 29 11.39 -12.33 -3.19
C ARG A 29 10.00 -11.70 -3.24
N HIS A 30 9.95 -10.39 -3.47
CA HIS A 30 8.71 -9.61 -3.59
C HIS A 30 8.87 -8.40 -4.50
N LEU A 31 7.78 -7.68 -4.80
CA LEU A 31 7.80 -6.44 -5.59
C LEU A 31 7.52 -5.17 -4.77
N ALA A 32 7.61 -5.22 -3.43
CA ALA A 32 7.41 -4.04 -2.59
C ALA A 32 8.39 -2.90 -2.92
N ASP A 33 9.67 -3.20 -3.13
CA ASP A 33 10.66 -2.19 -3.54
C ASP A 33 10.30 -1.55 -4.88
N ALA A 34 9.82 -2.35 -5.84
CA ALA A 34 9.37 -1.83 -7.12
C ALA A 34 8.14 -0.91 -6.95
N MET A 35 7.21 -1.27 -6.06
CA MET A 35 6.09 -0.38 -5.68
C MET A 35 6.59 0.95 -5.12
N GLU A 36 7.57 0.94 -4.21
CA GLU A 36 8.14 2.18 -3.63
C GLU A 36 8.88 3.03 -4.67
N VAL A 37 9.62 2.41 -5.58
CA VAL A 37 10.29 3.11 -6.68
C VAL A 37 9.27 3.76 -7.62
N ILE A 38 8.19 3.05 -7.97
CA ILE A 38 7.11 3.61 -8.81
C ILE A 38 6.42 4.76 -8.08
N ALA A 39 6.05 4.56 -6.82
CA ALA A 39 5.32 5.55 -6.03
C ALA A 39 6.14 6.82 -5.78
N SER A 40 7.44 6.70 -5.47
CA SER A 40 8.31 7.85 -5.26
C SER A 40 8.45 8.72 -6.51
N ARG A 41 8.50 8.11 -7.71
CA ARG A 41 8.51 8.84 -8.98
C ARG A 41 7.21 9.62 -9.25
N LEU A 42 6.10 9.17 -8.66
CA LEU A 42 4.77 9.80 -8.76
C LEU A 42 4.47 10.73 -7.57
N GLY A 43 5.49 11.12 -6.80
CA GLY A 43 5.37 12.09 -5.72
C GLY A 43 4.64 11.57 -4.48
N TYR A 44 4.59 10.25 -4.27
CA TYR A 44 4.10 9.70 -3.02
C TYR A 44 5.16 9.81 -1.92
N ALA A 45 4.69 10.04 -0.68
CA ALA A 45 5.56 9.92 0.50
C ALA A 45 6.07 8.47 0.66
N PRO A 46 7.15 8.22 1.41
CA PRO A 46 7.57 6.85 1.71
C PRO A 46 6.46 6.04 2.39
N ALA A 47 6.34 4.76 2.06
CA ALA A 47 5.39 3.89 2.73
C ALA A 47 5.69 3.79 4.23
N MET A 48 4.63 3.78 5.04
CA MET A 48 4.69 3.40 6.45
C MET A 48 5.17 1.94 6.57
N PRO A 49 5.81 1.57 7.70
CA PRO A 49 6.35 0.22 7.89
C PRO A 49 5.30 -0.89 7.65
N TRP A 50 4.06 -0.70 8.11
CA TRP A 50 2.99 -1.68 7.91
C TRP A 50 2.56 -1.79 6.44
N GLN A 51 2.58 -0.68 5.69
CA GLN A 51 2.22 -0.65 4.27
C GLN A 51 3.27 -1.42 3.45
N TYR A 52 4.55 -1.18 3.72
CA TYR A 52 5.65 -1.91 3.08
C TYR A 52 5.56 -3.40 3.41
N HIS A 53 5.35 -3.73 4.68
CA HIS A 53 5.20 -5.12 5.11
C HIS A 53 4.01 -5.81 4.41
N ALA A 54 2.85 -5.14 4.32
CA ALA A 54 1.70 -5.66 3.59
C ALA A 54 2.02 -5.82 2.09
N ALA A 55 2.64 -4.83 1.46
CA ALA A 55 3.04 -4.86 0.05
C ALA A 55 3.98 -6.03 -0.25
N ALA A 56 4.97 -6.30 0.61
CA ALA A 56 5.91 -7.40 0.45
C ALA A 56 5.19 -8.76 0.44
N ASN A 57 4.24 -8.96 1.36
CA ASN A 57 3.45 -10.19 1.42
C ASN A 57 2.46 -10.31 0.25
N LEU A 58 1.79 -9.22 -0.14
CA LEU A 58 0.84 -9.19 -1.26
C LEU A 58 1.50 -9.37 -2.62
N THR A 59 2.81 -9.12 -2.72
CA THR A 59 3.58 -9.21 -3.96
C THR A 59 4.69 -10.25 -3.91
N ALA A 60 4.62 -11.16 -2.94
CA ALA A 60 5.56 -12.27 -2.79
C ALA A 60 5.58 -13.10 -4.07
N LEU A 61 6.76 -13.36 -4.62
CA LEU A 61 6.95 -14.06 -5.89
C LEU A 61 7.04 -15.57 -5.68
N SER A 62 6.41 -16.35 -6.56
CA SER A 62 6.56 -17.80 -6.57
C SER A 62 7.99 -18.21 -6.99
N ASP A 63 8.44 -19.32 -6.43
CA ASP A 63 9.69 -20.01 -6.76
C ASP A 63 9.56 -20.88 -8.03
N GLN A 64 8.35 -21.32 -8.36
CA GLN A 64 8.10 -22.10 -9.57
C GLN A 64 8.26 -21.20 -10.80
N ARG A 65 9.22 -21.53 -11.68
CA ARG A 65 9.25 -20.99 -13.06
C ARG A 65 7.91 -21.35 -13.68
N THR A 66 6.99 -20.39 -13.75
CA THR A 66 5.60 -20.61 -14.14
C THR A 66 5.54 -21.08 -15.59
N VAL A 67 5.45 -22.40 -15.76
CA VAL A 67 4.99 -23.06 -16.98
C VAL A 67 3.48 -23.24 -16.80
N ALA A 68 2.71 -22.60 -17.69
CA ALA A 68 1.24 -22.59 -17.77
C ALA A 68 0.49 -21.75 -16.70
N GLY A 69 0.00 -20.57 -17.13
CA GLY A 69 -1.09 -19.85 -16.46
C GLY A 69 -0.68 -18.92 -15.31
N ASP A 70 0.10 -17.88 -15.61
CA ASP A 70 0.14 -16.57 -14.91
C ASP A 70 0.25 -16.50 -13.36
N ARG A 71 0.65 -17.58 -12.67
CA ARG A 71 0.80 -17.61 -11.20
C ARG A 71 2.12 -17.01 -10.71
N ARG A 72 2.37 -15.75 -11.06
CA ARG A 72 3.60 -15.01 -10.69
C ARG A 72 3.76 -14.81 -9.18
N PHE A 73 2.64 -14.62 -8.47
CA PHE A 73 2.62 -14.38 -7.02
C PHE A 73 2.34 -15.67 -6.24
N GLN A 74 2.88 -15.77 -5.02
CA GLN A 74 2.65 -16.91 -4.12
C GLN A 74 1.19 -17.04 -3.72
N SER A 75 0.50 -15.92 -3.55
CA SER A 75 -0.92 -15.85 -3.23
C SER A 75 -1.67 -15.11 -4.33
N ILE A 76 -2.81 -15.67 -4.73
CA ILE A 76 -3.71 -15.06 -5.72
C ILE A 76 -4.54 -13.94 -5.07
N GLU A 77 -4.85 -14.12 -3.79
CA GLU A 77 -5.70 -13.23 -3.00
C GLU A 77 -5.01 -12.82 -1.70
N GLY A 78 -5.35 -11.64 -1.20
CA GLY A 78 -4.87 -11.15 0.10
C GLY A 78 -5.84 -10.14 0.67
N ALA A 79 -5.95 -10.12 2.00
CA ALA A 79 -6.84 -9.21 2.73
C ALA A 79 -6.03 -8.37 3.71
N VAL A 80 -6.33 -7.07 3.76
CA VAL A 80 -5.72 -6.13 4.70
C VAL A 80 -6.81 -5.46 5.52
N VAL A 81 -6.83 -5.75 6.81
CA VAL A 81 -7.81 -5.23 7.76
C VAL A 81 -7.12 -4.22 8.67
N VAL A 82 -7.49 -2.95 8.53
CA VAL A 82 -6.85 -1.83 9.20
C VAL A 82 -7.88 -0.77 9.59
N SER A 83 -7.51 0.10 10.52
CA SER A 83 -8.37 1.17 11.03
C SER A 83 -8.69 2.25 9.99
N ARG A 84 -9.58 3.18 10.34
CA ARG A 84 -9.88 4.34 9.49
C ARG A 84 -8.64 5.26 9.42
N GLN A 85 -8.49 5.93 8.26
CA GLN A 85 -7.47 6.96 8.02
C GLN A 85 -6.01 6.54 8.28
N CYS A 86 -5.68 5.25 8.15
CA CYS A 86 -4.32 4.75 8.38
C CYS A 86 -3.44 4.67 7.12
N GLY A 87 -3.82 5.29 5.99
CA GLY A 87 -3.10 5.17 4.71
C GLY A 87 -3.45 3.93 3.87
N LYS A 88 -4.58 3.26 4.13
CA LYS A 88 -4.98 2.08 3.33
C LYS A 88 -5.24 2.38 1.85
N THR A 89 -5.74 3.58 1.53
CA THR A 89 -5.96 4.01 0.15
C THR A 89 -4.64 4.19 -0.58
N ASP A 90 -3.65 4.80 0.08
CA ASP A 90 -2.28 4.95 -0.45
C ASP A 90 -1.65 3.58 -0.79
N LEU A 91 -1.82 2.57 0.08
CA LEU A 91 -1.36 1.20 -0.22
C LEU A 91 -2.08 0.61 -1.46
N ALA A 92 -3.39 0.81 -1.56
CA ALA A 92 -4.19 0.32 -2.70
C ALA A 92 -3.76 1.00 -4.02
N GLU A 93 -3.52 2.31 -3.99
CA GLU A 93 -3.01 3.10 -5.13
C GLU A 93 -1.63 2.58 -5.58
N ARG A 94 -0.68 2.35 -4.65
CA ARG A 94 0.63 1.74 -4.98
C ARG A 94 0.49 0.38 -5.66
N ARG A 95 -0.42 -0.47 -5.16
CA ARG A 95 -0.65 -1.81 -5.73
C ARG A 95 -1.28 -1.72 -7.12
N ALA A 96 -2.18 -0.77 -7.33
CA ALA A 96 -2.78 -0.49 -8.64
C ALA A 96 -1.70 -0.03 -9.63
N LEU A 97 -0.85 0.92 -9.22
CA LEU A 97 0.26 1.41 -10.03
C LEU A 97 1.20 0.29 -10.46
N LEU A 98 1.64 -0.57 -9.55
CA LEU A 98 2.45 -1.75 -9.92
C LEU A 98 1.76 -2.61 -10.99
N GLY A 99 0.46 -2.88 -10.82
CA GLY A 99 -0.31 -3.65 -11.81
C GLY A 99 -0.33 -2.99 -13.19
N LEU A 100 -0.60 -1.67 -13.24
CA LEU A 100 -0.60 -0.91 -14.49
C LEU A 100 0.78 -0.92 -15.18
N PHE A 101 1.87 -0.73 -14.41
CA PHE A 101 3.23 -0.80 -14.95
C PHE A 101 3.64 -2.21 -15.40
N MET A 102 3.00 -3.24 -14.85
CA MET A 102 3.14 -4.63 -15.30
C MET A 102 2.25 -4.96 -16.53
N GLY A 103 1.47 -4.00 -17.04
CA GLY A 103 0.53 -4.21 -18.14
C GLY A 103 -0.74 -4.96 -17.74
N GLN A 104 -1.09 -4.98 -16.45
CA GLN A 104 -2.30 -5.64 -15.93
C GLN A 104 -3.51 -4.71 -16.03
N LEU A 105 -4.68 -5.30 -16.29
CA LEU A 105 -5.95 -4.63 -16.07
C LEU A 105 -6.22 -4.56 -14.55
N VAL A 106 -6.39 -3.34 -14.03
CA VAL A 106 -6.69 -3.12 -12.61
C VAL A 106 -8.15 -2.70 -12.46
N LEU A 107 -8.92 -3.48 -11.70
CA LEU A 107 -10.29 -3.17 -11.32
C LEU A 107 -10.30 -2.68 -9.87
N HIS A 108 -10.93 -1.53 -9.63
CA HIS A 108 -11.12 -0.99 -8.30
C HIS A 108 -12.60 -0.82 -8.01
N THR A 109 -13.04 -1.28 -6.84
CA THR A 109 -14.44 -1.24 -6.40
C THR A 109 -14.51 -0.68 -4.99
N ALA A 110 -15.62 0.00 -4.69
CA ALA A 110 -15.93 0.48 -3.36
C ALA A 110 -17.45 0.49 -3.16
N HIS A 111 -17.89 0.62 -1.91
CA HIS A 111 -19.32 0.68 -1.59
C HIS A 111 -20.04 1.89 -2.20
N ASN A 112 -19.35 3.02 -2.36
CA ASN A 112 -19.86 4.19 -3.07
C ASN A 112 -19.14 4.32 -4.41
N LEU A 113 -19.90 4.40 -5.51
CA LEU A 113 -19.38 4.50 -6.88
C LEU A 113 -18.58 5.78 -7.16
N SER A 114 -18.74 6.85 -6.36
CA SER A 114 -17.90 8.04 -6.53
C SER A 114 -16.44 7.80 -6.11
N LEU A 115 -16.21 6.94 -5.10
CA LEU A 115 -14.87 6.74 -4.53
C LEU A 115 -13.87 6.12 -5.53
N PRO A 116 -14.24 5.12 -6.34
CA PRO A 116 -13.33 4.60 -7.34
C PRO A 116 -13.00 5.61 -8.43
N LEU A 117 -13.97 6.43 -8.83
CA LEU A 117 -13.76 7.49 -9.82
C LEU A 117 -12.78 8.54 -9.29
N GLU A 118 -13.00 9.05 -8.07
CA GLU A 118 -12.10 10.01 -7.42
C GLU A 118 -10.67 9.44 -7.27
N THR A 119 -10.55 8.15 -6.96
CA THR A 119 -9.24 7.47 -6.85
C THR A 119 -8.57 7.37 -8.22
N PHE A 120 -9.33 7.05 -9.27
CA PHE A 120 -8.82 7.01 -10.63
C PHE A 120 -8.35 8.38 -11.12
N GLU A 121 -9.16 9.43 -10.92
CA GLU A 121 -8.80 10.81 -11.28
C GLU A 121 -7.50 11.25 -10.59
N LYS A 122 -7.36 10.98 -9.28
CA LYS A 122 -6.11 11.24 -8.53
C LYS A 122 -4.90 10.53 -9.13
N LEU A 123 -5.05 9.28 -9.55
CA LEU A 123 -3.96 8.55 -10.20
C LEU A 123 -3.58 9.17 -11.53
N VAL A 124 -4.57 9.55 -12.35
CA VAL A 124 -4.36 10.23 -13.64
C VAL A 124 -3.63 11.56 -13.44
N ASP A 125 -4.07 12.37 -12.49
CA ASP A 125 -3.43 13.66 -12.17
C ASP A 125 -1.95 13.49 -11.81
N ARG A 126 -1.64 12.48 -10.98
CA ARG A 126 -0.25 12.16 -10.61
C ARG A 126 0.59 11.71 -11.80
N PHE A 127 0.01 10.94 -12.72
CA PHE A 127 0.69 10.56 -13.96
C PHE A 127 0.96 11.76 -14.86
N GLN A 128 0.01 12.69 -14.98
CA GLN A 128 0.17 13.89 -15.78
C GLN A 128 1.26 14.82 -15.24
N GLN A 129 1.38 14.94 -13.92
CA GLN A 129 2.43 15.74 -13.28
C GLN A 129 3.85 15.18 -13.47
N MET A 130 3.98 13.92 -13.89
CA MET A 130 5.27 13.25 -14.16
C MET A 130 5.78 13.50 -15.59
N MET A 131 4.91 13.88 -16.53
CA MET A 131 5.23 14.16 -17.95
C MET A 131 5.56 15.64 -18.18
#